data_AF-A0A9D8BIQ6-F1
#
_entry.id   AF-A0A9D8BIQ6-F1
#
_cell.length_a   1.000
_cell.length_b   1.000
_cell.length_c   1.000
_cell.angle_alpha   90.00
_cell.angle_beta   90.00
_cell.angle_gamma   90.00
#
_symmetry.space_group_name_H-M   'P 1'
#
loop_
_entity.id
_entity.type
_entity.pdbx_description
1 polymer ?
#
loop_
_entity_poly.entity_id
_entity_poly.type
_entity_poly.pdbx_seq_one_letter_code
_entity_poly.pdbx_strand_id
1 'polypeptide(L)'
;MTLDEACKSSGIDRLEAEVLLADLLGKDRTWLLAHGSEDIGTHADQALQRFRDRKTGMPVAYITGKKEFCGRMFAVSPGILIPRESTENLLNLAWDVLHGSTGDCIRTLDDGIAGVVRIFRPQLQPELLVDVGTGSGCIGITLSLETSMPVIATDSSMDAVAAAKQNAVRLGAEITVEHGDCLNPLREIRKPFLVVSNPPYIPEGTVLSSEVVDFEPRSALFSGEDGSEVLRKILQQAEEHPCCVGVVLECGEKQAALCFPSAQTSTL
;
A
#
# COMPACT_ATOMS: atom_id res chain seq x y z
N MET A 1 33.49 16.00 10.28
CA MET A 1 33.33 14.67 9.64
C MET A 1 32.66 14.96 8.31
N THR A 2 33.23 14.51 7.20
CA THR A 2 32.63 14.79 5.89
C THR A 2 31.42 13.92 5.62
N LEU A 3 30.56 14.32 4.67
CA LEU A 3 29.40 13.51 4.24
C LEU A 3 29.82 12.11 3.76
N ASP A 4 30.92 12.02 3.02
CA ASP A 4 31.46 10.75 2.51
C ASP A 4 32.04 9.88 3.64
N GLU A 5 32.76 10.48 4.59
CA GLU A 5 33.26 9.79 5.79
C GLU A 5 32.10 9.26 6.64
N ALA A 6 31.02 10.04 6.82
CA ALA A 6 29.83 9.64 7.55
C ALA A 6 29.18 8.41 6.88
N CYS A 7 29.00 8.44 5.56
CA CYS A 7 28.43 7.32 4.82
C CYS A 7 29.34 6.08 4.84
N LYS A 8 30.66 6.23 4.72
CA LYS A 8 31.63 5.12 4.81
C LYS A 8 31.66 4.47 6.19
N SER A 9 31.58 5.28 7.24
CA SER A 9 31.62 4.83 8.64
C SER A 9 30.26 4.37 9.17
N SER A 10 29.19 4.55 8.37
CA SER A 10 27.81 4.28 8.77
C SER A 10 27.58 2.84 9.19
N GLY A 11 28.25 1.86 8.55
CA GLY A 11 28.09 0.42 8.79
C GLY A 11 26.73 -0.15 8.34
N ILE A 12 26.07 0.53 7.41
CA ILE A 12 24.87 0.07 6.67
C ILE A 12 25.19 0.10 5.17
N ASP A 13 24.24 -0.31 4.33
CA ASP A 13 24.42 -0.20 2.89
C ASP A 13 24.68 1.26 2.48
N ARG A 14 25.60 1.45 1.53
CA ARG A 14 26.05 2.77 1.12
C ARG A 14 24.91 3.61 0.55
N LEU A 15 24.03 2.99 -0.25
CA LEU A 15 22.87 3.67 -0.83
C LEU A 15 21.91 4.14 0.26
N GLU A 16 21.65 3.30 1.27
CA GLU A 16 20.78 3.65 2.39
C GLU A 16 21.35 4.78 3.23
N ALA A 17 22.66 4.77 3.51
CA ALA A 17 23.33 5.86 4.22
C ALA A 17 23.20 7.19 3.45
N GLU A 18 23.39 7.15 2.13
CA GLU A 18 23.24 8.33 1.27
C GLU A 18 21.79 8.84 1.26
N VAL A 19 20.80 7.95 1.19
CA VAL A 19 19.37 8.32 1.25
C VAL A 19 19.01 8.96 2.58
N LEU A 20 19.42 8.37 3.70
CA LEU A 20 19.14 8.89 5.04
C LEU A 20 19.79 10.26 5.29
N LEU A 21 20.99 10.47 4.75
CA LEU A 21 21.71 11.73 4.89
C LEU A 21 21.17 12.81 3.95
N ALA A 22 20.82 12.46 2.70
CA ALA A 22 20.18 13.37 1.76
C ALA A 22 18.83 13.86 2.33
N ASP A 23 18.02 12.95 2.87
CA ASP A 23 16.77 13.30 3.54
C ASP A 23 16.97 14.25 4.72
N LEU A 24 17.96 13.96 5.59
CA LEU A 24 18.26 14.77 6.76
C LEU A 24 18.63 16.21 6.39
N LEU A 25 19.34 16.38 5.28
CA LEU A 25 19.81 17.68 4.79
C LEU A 25 18.79 18.41 3.91
N GLY A 26 17.65 17.79 3.60
CA GLY A 26 16.69 18.32 2.63
C GLY A 26 17.26 18.43 1.22
N LYS A 27 18.11 17.49 0.83
CA LYS A 27 18.78 17.41 -0.47
C LYS A 27 18.40 16.13 -1.20
N ASP A 28 18.70 16.09 -2.50
CA ASP A 28 18.66 14.83 -3.26
C ASP A 28 19.99 14.07 -3.15
N ARG A 29 19.97 12.81 -3.59
CA ARG A 29 21.17 11.95 -3.57
C ARG A 29 22.27 12.45 -4.50
N THR A 30 21.92 13.04 -5.65
CA THR A 30 22.89 13.57 -6.63
C THR A 30 23.71 14.71 -6.03
N TRP A 31 23.06 15.59 -5.27
CA TRP A 31 23.70 16.64 -4.51
C TRP A 31 24.70 16.03 -3.52
N LEU A 32 24.29 14.99 -2.77
CA LEU A 32 25.18 14.35 -1.80
C LEU A 32 26.45 13.78 -2.44
N LEU A 33 26.32 13.14 -3.61
CA LEU A 33 27.45 12.60 -4.37
C LEU A 33 28.43 13.69 -4.85
N ALA A 34 27.89 14.85 -5.27
CA ALA A 34 28.70 15.98 -5.72
C ALA A 34 29.40 16.73 -4.57
N HIS A 35 28.86 16.65 -3.35
CA HIS A 35 29.32 17.42 -2.19
C HIS A 35 29.90 16.53 -1.08
N GLY A 36 30.33 15.31 -1.41
CA GLY A 36 30.78 14.32 -0.43
C GLY A 36 31.93 14.77 0.49
N SER A 37 32.75 15.72 0.06
CA SER A 37 33.84 16.29 0.87
C SER A 37 33.41 17.43 1.80
N GLU A 38 32.15 17.88 1.74
CA GLU A 38 31.64 18.90 2.64
C GLU A 38 31.45 18.35 4.07
N ASP A 39 31.55 19.23 5.06
CA ASP A 39 31.33 18.86 6.46
C ASP A 39 29.83 18.69 6.75
N ILE A 40 29.48 17.62 7.45
CA ILE A 40 28.09 17.32 7.86
C ILE A 40 27.49 18.36 8.82
N GLY A 41 28.36 19.15 9.46
CA GLY A 41 28.01 20.22 10.38
C GLY A 41 27.20 19.73 11.58
N THR A 42 26.19 20.50 11.94
CA THR A 42 25.31 20.25 13.10
C THR A 42 24.43 19.00 12.97
N HIS A 43 24.43 18.35 11.80
CA HIS A 43 23.61 17.15 11.53
C HIS A 43 24.31 15.84 11.91
N ALA A 44 25.57 15.88 12.37
CA ALA A 44 26.37 14.68 12.67
C ALA A 44 25.65 13.70 13.60
N ASP A 45 25.16 14.19 14.76
CA ASP A 45 24.51 13.33 15.77
C ASP A 45 23.21 12.71 15.25
N GLN A 46 22.42 13.48 14.48
CA GLN A 46 21.18 13.00 13.89
C GLN A 46 21.44 11.94 12.80
N ALA A 47 22.47 12.14 11.98
CA ALA A 47 22.88 11.14 10.99
C ALA A 47 23.33 9.84 11.65
N LEU A 48 24.17 9.93 12.69
CA LEU A 48 24.62 8.76 13.46
C LEU A 48 23.46 8.05 14.17
N GLN A 49 22.45 8.79 14.64
CA GLN A 49 21.23 8.18 15.17
C GLN A 49 20.47 7.41 14.08
N ARG A 50 20.21 8.03 12.92
CA ARG A 50 19.52 7.37 11.79
C ARG A 50 20.24 6.11 11.31
N PHE A 51 21.58 6.13 11.27
CA PHE A 51 22.37 4.94 10.94
C PHE A 51 22.27 3.84 12.01
N ARG A 52 22.21 4.22 13.29
CA ARG A 52 21.97 3.25 14.37
C ARG A 52 20.58 2.62 14.27
N ASP A 53 19.56 3.41 13.98
CA ASP A 53 18.19 2.91 13.78
C ASP A 53 18.16 1.95 12.58
N ARG A 54 18.81 2.30 11.46
CA ARG A 54 18.87 1.41 10.29
C ARG A 54 19.57 0.09 10.60
N LYS A 55 20.63 0.10 11.41
CA LYS A 55 21.35 -1.11 11.86
C LYS A 55 20.50 -2.08 12.67
N THR A 56 19.42 -1.62 13.30
CA THR A 56 18.48 -2.52 13.99
C THR A 56 17.55 -3.25 13.02
N GLY A 57 17.63 -2.96 11.71
CA GLY A 57 16.69 -3.45 10.71
C GLY A 57 15.52 -2.50 10.44
N MET A 58 15.47 -1.32 11.07
CA MET A 58 14.36 -0.39 10.86
C MET A 58 14.30 0.07 9.39
N PRO A 59 13.14 -0.05 8.71
CA PRO A 59 13.00 0.38 7.32
C PRO A 59 13.38 1.86 7.13
N VAL A 60 14.10 2.16 6.04
CA VAL A 60 14.49 3.54 5.68
C VAL A 60 13.28 4.47 5.65
N ALA A 61 12.12 4.01 5.15
CA ALA A 61 10.90 4.80 5.07
C ALA A 61 10.36 5.23 6.45
N TYR A 62 10.53 4.42 7.50
CA TYR A 62 10.15 4.82 8.86
C TYR A 62 11.15 5.79 9.48
N ILE A 63 12.45 5.65 9.15
CA ILE A 63 13.48 6.58 9.62
C ILE A 63 13.32 7.96 8.98
N THR A 64 12.96 8.01 7.69
CA THR A 64 12.67 9.27 6.98
C THR A 64 11.23 9.76 7.21
N GLY A 65 10.36 8.90 7.75
CA GLY A 65 8.94 9.17 7.99
C GLY A 65 8.10 9.28 6.71
N LYS A 66 8.60 8.83 5.56
CA LYS A 66 7.93 8.98 4.27
C LYS A 66 8.29 7.90 3.24
N LYS A 67 7.35 7.60 2.35
CA LYS A 67 7.52 6.74 1.17
C LYS A 67 6.87 7.39 -0.04
N GLU A 68 7.56 7.33 -1.18
CA GLU A 68 6.99 7.72 -2.46
C GLU A 68 6.07 6.62 -2.99
N PHE A 69 4.92 7.02 -3.54
CA PHE A 69 3.98 6.16 -4.25
C PHE A 69 3.28 6.99 -5.33
N CYS A 70 3.32 6.53 -6.58
CA CYS A 70 2.78 7.22 -7.76
C CYS A 70 3.17 8.71 -7.82
N GLY A 71 4.46 9.01 -7.61
CA GLY A 71 5.03 10.36 -7.65
C GLY A 71 4.65 11.26 -6.48
N ARG A 72 4.01 10.72 -5.42
CA ARG A 72 3.54 11.49 -4.25
C ARG A 72 4.22 10.98 -2.98
N MET A 73 4.55 11.91 -2.08
CA MET A 73 5.22 11.59 -0.81
C MET A 73 4.21 11.41 0.34
N PHE A 74 3.94 10.14 0.67
CA PHE A 74 3.11 9.74 1.80
C PHE A 74 3.92 9.70 3.08
N ALA A 75 3.38 10.26 4.16
CA ALA A 75 3.91 10.08 5.50
C ALA A 75 3.62 8.65 5.97
N VAL A 76 4.64 8.01 6.55
CA VAL A 76 4.54 6.65 7.09
C VAL A 76 5.22 6.60 8.45
N SER A 77 4.76 5.69 9.30
CA SER A 77 5.30 5.44 10.64
C SER A 77 5.10 3.98 11.02
N PRO A 78 5.83 3.46 12.03
CA PRO A 78 5.58 2.13 12.56
C PRO A 78 4.09 1.91 12.87
N GLY A 79 3.57 0.72 12.54
CA GLY A 79 2.15 0.38 12.66
C GLY A 79 1.33 0.60 11.39
N ILE A 80 1.91 1.10 10.30
CA ILE A 80 1.26 1.28 9.00
C ILE A 80 2.09 0.60 7.92
N LEU A 81 1.48 -0.23 7.07
CA LEU A 81 2.18 -0.86 5.95
C LEU A 81 2.87 0.18 5.06
N ILE A 82 4.14 -0.06 4.71
CA ILE A 82 4.87 0.80 3.79
C ILE A 82 4.33 0.56 2.37
N PRO A 83 3.90 1.61 1.63
CA PRO A 83 3.44 1.47 0.25
C PRO A 83 4.44 0.72 -0.63
N ARG A 84 3.94 -0.26 -1.40
CA ARG A 84 4.74 -1.12 -2.29
C ARG A 84 4.62 -0.65 -3.73
N GLU A 85 5.69 -0.85 -4.50
CA GLU A 85 5.74 -0.49 -5.91
C GLU A 85 4.82 -1.39 -6.77
N SER A 86 4.67 -2.66 -6.39
CA SER A 86 3.70 -3.59 -7.02
C SER A 86 2.28 -3.03 -7.04
N THR A 87 1.89 -2.31 -5.98
CA THR A 87 0.56 -1.72 -5.82
C THR A 87 0.30 -0.55 -6.75
N GLU A 88 1.33 0.06 -7.35
CA GLU A 88 1.10 1.05 -8.42
C GLU A 88 0.49 0.40 -9.67
N ASN A 89 0.89 -0.84 -9.97
CA ASN A 89 0.32 -1.61 -11.09
C ASN A 89 -1.14 -2.01 -10.83
N LEU A 90 -1.57 -2.12 -9.57
CA LEU A 90 -2.97 -2.35 -9.22
C LEU A 90 -3.86 -1.19 -9.68
N LEU A 91 -3.38 0.05 -9.59
CA LEU A 91 -4.13 1.23 -10.03
C LEU A 91 -4.34 1.24 -11.54
N ASN A 92 -3.39 0.71 -12.32
CA ASN A 92 -3.56 0.51 -13.76
C ASN A 92 -4.77 -0.38 -14.08
N LEU A 93 -4.97 -1.46 -13.32
CA LEU A 93 -6.16 -2.29 -13.47
C LEU A 93 -7.44 -1.57 -13.08
N ALA A 94 -7.40 -0.76 -12.03
CA ALA A 94 -8.55 0.06 -11.65
C ALA A 94 -8.93 1.04 -12.77
N TRP A 95 -7.94 1.70 -13.39
CA TRP A 95 -8.19 2.56 -14.55
C TRP A 95 -8.74 1.79 -15.75
N ASP A 96 -8.23 0.60 -16.06
CA ASP A 96 -8.76 -0.23 -17.15
C ASP A 96 -10.24 -0.57 -16.93
N VAL A 97 -10.65 -0.85 -15.69
CA VAL A 97 -12.05 -1.08 -15.35
C VAL A 97 -12.88 0.18 -15.52
N LEU A 98 -12.41 1.32 -15.02
CA LEU A 98 -13.13 2.60 -15.09
C LEU A 98 -13.33 3.10 -16.53
N HIS A 99 -12.41 2.76 -17.44
CA HIS A 99 -12.53 3.08 -18.86
C HIS A 99 -13.31 2.02 -19.67
N GLY A 100 -13.75 0.93 -19.04
CA GLY A 100 -14.43 -0.17 -19.72
C GLY A 100 -13.51 -0.98 -20.65
N SER A 101 -12.20 -0.92 -20.43
CA SER A 101 -11.18 -1.57 -21.25
C SER A 101 -10.87 -3.01 -20.79
N THR A 102 -11.39 -3.42 -19.62
CA THR A 102 -11.22 -4.79 -19.09
C THR A 102 -12.47 -5.30 -18.37
N GLY A 103 -12.54 -6.62 -18.22
CA GLY A 103 -13.52 -7.33 -17.40
C GLY A 103 -12.81 -8.31 -16.47
N ASP A 104 -13.49 -9.42 -16.15
CA ASP A 104 -12.92 -10.49 -15.32
C ASP A 104 -11.55 -10.96 -15.83
N CYS A 105 -10.52 -10.78 -15.02
CA CYS A 105 -9.16 -11.17 -15.40
C CYS A 105 -8.20 -11.31 -14.22
N ILE A 106 -7.09 -12.00 -14.49
CA ILE A 106 -5.89 -12.04 -13.65
C ILE A 106 -4.74 -11.44 -14.47
N ARG A 107 -3.90 -10.63 -13.82
CA ARG A 107 -2.69 -10.03 -14.38
C ARG A 107 -1.55 -10.17 -13.38
N THR A 108 -0.33 -10.41 -13.84
CA THR A 108 0.86 -10.30 -12.99
C THR A 108 1.13 -8.82 -12.73
N LEU A 109 1.26 -8.44 -11.46
CA LEU A 109 1.65 -7.08 -11.06
C LEU A 109 3.15 -6.98 -10.78
N ASP A 110 3.72 -8.05 -10.21
CA ASP A 110 5.15 -8.21 -9.92
C ASP A 110 5.46 -9.70 -9.71
N ASP A 111 6.71 -10.07 -9.47
CA ASP A 111 7.13 -11.45 -9.20
C ASP A 111 6.37 -12.06 -8.01
N GLY A 112 5.54 -13.07 -8.29
CA GLY A 112 4.69 -13.73 -7.30
C GLY A 112 3.45 -12.94 -6.85
N ILE A 113 3.19 -11.77 -7.43
CA ILE A 113 2.06 -10.89 -7.10
C ILE A 113 1.11 -10.78 -8.30
N ALA A 114 -0.18 -11.03 -8.05
CA ALA A 114 -1.23 -10.94 -9.03
C ALA A 114 -2.25 -9.84 -8.70
N GLY A 115 -2.76 -9.22 -9.75
CA GLY A 115 -3.89 -8.32 -9.76
C GLY A 115 -5.09 -9.03 -10.34
N VAL A 116 -6.21 -8.96 -9.65
CA VAL A 116 -7.45 -9.62 -10.03
C VAL A 116 -8.55 -8.60 -10.23
N VAL A 117 -9.21 -8.67 -11.37
CA VAL A 117 -10.46 -7.95 -11.63
C VAL A 117 -11.60 -8.97 -11.62
N ARG A 118 -12.64 -8.70 -10.85
CA ARG A 118 -13.91 -9.45 -10.91
C ARG A 118 -15.09 -8.49 -10.90
N ILE A 119 -15.94 -8.60 -11.91
CA ILE A 119 -17.10 -7.74 -12.14
C ILE A 119 -18.37 -8.50 -11.76
N PHE A 120 -19.08 -8.00 -10.75
CA PHE A 120 -20.32 -8.60 -10.26
C PHE A 120 -21.56 -8.05 -10.97
N ARG A 121 -21.50 -6.80 -11.44
CA ARG A 121 -22.64 -6.07 -12.01
C ARG A 121 -22.18 -5.31 -13.27
N PRO A 122 -21.92 -6.00 -14.40
CA PRO A 122 -21.39 -5.37 -15.62
C PRO A 122 -22.31 -4.30 -16.23
N GLN A 123 -23.59 -4.27 -15.84
CA GLN A 123 -24.57 -3.27 -16.25
C GLN A 123 -24.46 -1.94 -15.48
N LEU A 124 -23.69 -1.88 -14.39
CA LEU A 124 -23.51 -0.69 -13.58
C LEU A 124 -22.15 -0.06 -13.85
N GLN A 125 -22.11 1.27 -13.86
CA GLN A 125 -20.85 2.04 -13.90
C GLN A 125 -20.53 2.55 -12.49
N PRO A 126 -19.28 2.46 -12.02
CA PRO A 126 -18.90 2.98 -10.71
C PRO A 126 -19.11 4.50 -10.63
N GLU A 127 -19.77 4.97 -9.56
CA GLU A 127 -19.91 6.40 -9.21
C GLU A 127 -19.08 6.77 -7.96
N LEU A 128 -18.53 5.75 -7.30
CA LEU A 128 -17.77 5.83 -6.06
C LEU A 128 -16.62 4.81 -6.13
N LEU A 129 -15.45 5.19 -5.63
CA LEU A 129 -14.35 4.26 -5.41
C LEU A 129 -14.24 3.92 -3.93
N VAL A 130 -13.94 2.66 -3.64
CA VAL A 130 -13.76 2.16 -2.28
C VAL A 130 -12.37 1.56 -2.15
N ASP A 131 -11.57 2.11 -1.23
CA ASP A 131 -10.26 1.57 -0.88
C ASP A 131 -10.37 0.75 0.42
N VAL A 132 -10.21 -0.58 0.34
CA VAL A 132 -10.33 -1.47 1.51
C VAL A 132 -8.95 -1.84 2.04
N GLY A 133 -8.73 -1.61 3.34
CA GLY A 133 -7.41 -1.81 3.95
C GLY A 133 -6.45 -0.69 3.57
N THR A 134 -6.91 0.56 3.67
CA THR A 134 -6.24 1.73 3.07
C THR A 134 -4.83 1.98 3.62
N GLY A 135 -4.52 1.53 4.84
CA GLY A 135 -3.21 1.72 5.47
C GLY A 135 -2.83 3.19 5.55
N SER A 136 -1.79 3.59 4.80
CA SER A 136 -1.34 4.98 4.72
C SER A 136 -2.27 5.90 3.91
N GLY A 137 -3.27 5.34 3.22
CA GLY A 137 -4.13 6.05 2.27
C GLY A 137 -3.65 6.00 0.82
N CYS A 138 -2.57 5.29 0.50
CA CYS A 138 -1.88 5.45 -0.78
C CYS A 138 -2.73 5.12 -2.01
N ILE A 139 -3.57 4.09 -1.94
CA ILE A 139 -4.52 3.73 -3.01
C ILE A 139 -5.62 4.79 -3.11
N GLY A 140 -6.41 4.96 -2.05
CA GLY A 140 -7.59 5.84 -2.06
C GLY A 140 -7.28 7.31 -2.36
N ILE A 141 -6.18 7.84 -1.80
CA ILE A 141 -5.73 9.22 -2.07
C ILE A 141 -5.32 9.39 -3.53
N THR A 142 -4.55 8.44 -4.07
CA THR A 142 -4.12 8.51 -5.47
C THR A 142 -5.31 8.43 -6.41
N LEU A 143 -6.25 7.50 -6.15
CA LEU A 143 -7.50 7.40 -6.93
C LEU A 143 -8.31 8.70 -6.90
N SER A 144 -8.46 9.33 -5.73
CA SER A 144 -9.17 10.61 -5.58
C SER A 144 -8.54 11.71 -6.44
N LEU A 145 -7.21 11.84 -6.38
CA LEU A 145 -6.47 12.89 -7.08
C LEU A 145 -6.42 12.69 -8.60
N GLU A 146 -6.40 11.44 -9.08
CA GLU A 146 -6.30 11.14 -10.53
C GLU A 146 -7.67 11.09 -11.23
N THR A 147 -8.73 10.72 -10.51
CA THR A 147 -10.05 10.52 -11.13
C THR A 147 -11.06 11.63 -10.83
N SER A 148 -10.82 12.42 -9.77
CA SER A 148 -11.83 13.34 -9.20
C SER A 148 -13.15 12.64 -8.79
N MET A 149 -13.19 11.32 -8.73
CA MET A 149 -14.33 10.57 -8.21
C MET A 149 -14.35 10.61 -6.68
N PRO A 150 -15.54 10.56 -6.05
CA PRO A 150 -15.63 10.35 -4.61
C PRO A 150 -14.91 9.06 -4.21
N VAL A 151 -14.19 9.10 -3.08
CA VAL A 151 -13.52 7.92 -2.51
C VAL A 151 -13.91 7.74 -1.05
N ILE A 152 -14.25 6.52 -0.68
CA ILE A 152 -14.34 6.08 0.72
C ILE A 152 -13.26 5.04 0.97
N ALA A 153 -12.41 5.27 1.95
CA ALA A 153 -11.41 4.33 2.41
C ALA A 153 -11.84 3.67 3.72
N THR A 154 -11.55 2.38 3.89
CA THR A 154 -11.79 1.66 5.15
C THR A 154 -10.52 1.03 5.68
N ASP A 155 -10.37 0.99 7.00
CA ASP A 155 -9.34 0.18 7.65
C ASP A 155 -9.79 -0.33 9.02
N SER A 156 -9.31 -1.52 9.39
CA SER A 156 -9.54 -2.12 10.69
C SER A 156 -8.67 -1.53 11.80
N SER A 157 -7.56 -0.87 11.44
CA SER A 157 -6.65 -0.19 12.34
C SER A 157 -6.99 1.30 12.49
N MET A 158 -7.16 1.75 13.73
CA MET A 158 -7.34 3.18 14.02
C MET A 158 -6.09 4.01 13.66
N ASP A 159 -4.90 3.42 13.77
CA ASP A 159 -3.65 4.08 13.39
C ASP A 159 -3.58 4.29 11.87
N ALA A 160 -4.01 3.30 11.08
CA ALA A 160 -4.14 3.42 9.63
C ALA A 160 -5.18 4.48 9.25
N VAL A 161 -6.36 4.46 9.88
CA VAL A 161 -7.39 5.50 9.65
C VAL A 161 -6.85 6.90 9.94
N ALA A 162 -6.10 7.08 11.03
CA ALA A 162 -5.49 8.35 11.36
C ALA A 162 -4.42 8.78 10.32
N ALA A 163 -3.58 7.84 9.89
CA ALA A 163 -2.55 8.08 8.90
C ALA A 163 -3.13 8.47 7.53
N ALA A 164 -4.12 7.72 7.04
CA ALA A 164 -4.81 8.02 5.79
C ALA A 164 -5.46 9.42 5.82
N LYS A 165 -6.11 9.79 6.93
CA LYS A 165 -6.66 11.16 7.10
C LYS A 165 -5.58 12.23 7.07
N GLN A 166 -4.45 12.01 7.74
CA GLN A 166 -3.32 12.96 7.74
C GLN A 166 -2.70 13.11 6.35
N ASN A 167 -2.49 12.00 5.63
CA ASN A 167 -1.98 12.02 4.27
C ASN A 167 -2.96 12.68 3.30
N ALA A 168 -4.27 12.46 3.45
CA ALA A 168 -5.29 13.11 2.63
C ALA A 168 -5.22 14.64 2.79
N VAL A 169 -5.16 15.14 4.02
CA VAL A 169 -4.98 16.59 4.30
C VAL A 169 -3.67 17.11 3.70
N ARG A 170 -2.56 16.40 3.93
CA ARG A 170 -1.22 16.80 3.45
C ARG A 170 -1.15 16.89 1.92
N LEU A 171 -1.82 15.97 1.22
CA LEU A 171 -1.79 15.86 -0.23
C LEU A 171 -2.96 16.58 -0.92
N GLY A 172 -3.87 17.18 -0.15
CA GLY A 172 -5.03 17.91 -0.67
C GLY A 172 -6.07 17.01 -1.33
N ALA A 173 -6.19 15.75 -0.89
CA ALA A 173 -7.17 14.81 -1.41
C ALA A 173 -8.45 14.80 -0.58
N GLU A 174 -9.60 14.81 -1.25
CA GLU A 174 -10.91 14.74 -0.62
C GLU A 174 -11.39 13.28 -0.58
N ILE A 175 -11.10 12.60 0.53
CA ILE A 175 -11.56 11.23 0.78
C ILE A 175 -12.28 11.14 2.13
N THR A 176 -13.25 10.23 2.23
CA THR A 176 -13.81 9.82 3.52
C THR A 176 -13.05 8.60 4.01
N VAL A 177 -12.68 8.55 5.30
CA VAL A 177 -11.99 7.39 5.88
C VAL A 177 -12.75 6.88 7.09
N GLU A 178 -13.22 5.64 7.00
CA GLU A 178 -14.04 4.96 8.00
C GLU A 178 -13.25 3.87 8.71
N HIS A 179 -13.46 3.75 10.03
CA HIS A 179 -12.91 2.63 10.79
C HIS A 179 -13.86 1.44 10.72
N GLY A 180 -13.32 0.29 10.35
CA GLY A 180 -14.06 -0.95 10.38
C GLY A 180 -13.46 -2.03 9.50
N ASP A 181 -14.09 -3.19 9.58
CA ASP A 181 -13.59 -4.40 8.98
C ASP A 181 -14.12 -4.56 7.55
N CYS A 182 -13.20 -4.49 6.59
CA CYS A 182 -13.48 -4.63 5.16
C CYS A 182 -14.60 -3.66 4.70
N LEU A 183 -15.66 -4.16 4.06
CA LEU A 183 -16.80 -3.38 3.58
C LEU A 183 -17.90 -3.20 4.64
N ASN A 184 -17.73 -3.66 5.88
CA ASN A 184 -18.77 -3.54 6.91
C ASN A 184 -19.26 -2.10 7.14
N PRO A 185 -18.42 -1.05 7.13
CA PRO A 185 -18.88 0.34 7.24
C PRO A 185 -19.76 0.81 6.08
N LEU A 186 -19.76 0.08 4.96
CA LEU A 186 -20.33 0.52 3.68
C LEU A 186 -21.65 -0.16 3.33
N ARG A 187 -22.22 -0.97 4.22
CA ARG A 187 -23.49 -1.71 4.01
C ARG A 187 -24.67 -0.83 3.60
N GLU A 188 -24.66 0.43 4.03
CA GLU A 188 -25.72 1.39 3.75
C GLU A 188 -25.47 2.25 2.50
N ILE A 189 -24.35 2.04 1.80
CA ILE A 189 -24.09 2.73 0.53
C ILE A 189 -25.10 2.28 -0.52
N ARG A 190 -25.65 3.25 -1.26
CA ARG A 190 -26.67 3.03 -2.31
C ARG A 190 -26.20 3.48 -3.70
N LYS A 191 -24.97 3.95 -3.82
CA LYS A 191 -24.36 4.33 -5.09
C LYS A 191 -23.52 3.16 -5.64
N PRO A 192 -23.52 2.89 -6.95
CA PRO A 192 -22.62 1.93 -7.54
C PRO A 192 -21.16 2.25 -7.20
N PHE A 193 -20.39 1.26 -6.75
CA PHE A 193 -18.98 1.47 -6.40
C PHE A 193 -18.06 0.36 -6.88
N LEU A 194 -16.80 0.73 -7.14
CA LEU A 194 -15.71 -0.20 -7.42
C LEU A 194 -14.82 -0.31 -6.20
N VAL A 195 -14.53 -1.54 -5.77
CA VAL A 195 -13.55 -1.79 -4.71
C VAL A 195 -12.16 -1.91 -5.32
N VAL A 196 -11.18 -1.26 -4.71
CA VAL A 196 -9.75 -1.44 -4.96
C VAL A 196 -9.11 -1.80 -3.63
N SER A 197 -8.26 -2.81 -3.59
CA SER A 197 -7.66 -3.25 -2.31
C SER A 197 -6.35 -3.98 -2.51
N ASN A 198 -5.39 -3.69 -1.63
CA ASN A 198 -4.24 -4.54 -1.37
C ASN A 198 -4.37 -5.13 0.06
N PRO A 199 -5.15 -6.22 0.22
CA PRO A 199 -5.32 -6.86 1.52
C PRO A 199 -4.07 -7.65 1.94
N PRO A 200 -3.91 -8.00 3.22
CA PRO A 200 -2.89 -8.95 3.63
C PRO A 200 -3.11 -10.30 2.95
N TYR A 201 -2.04 -10.87 2.40
CA TYR A 201 -2.10 -12.13 1.67
C TYR A 201 -1.01 -13.15 2.05
N ILE A 202 -0.20 -12.87 3.08
CA ILE A 202 0.87 -13.77 3.49
C ILE A 202 0.30 -14.88 4.40
N PRO A 203 0.56 -16.16 4.10
CA PRO A 203 0.16 -17.28 4.95
C PRO A 203 0.80 -17.22 6.34
N GLU A 204 0.05 -17.61 7.36
CA GLU A 204 0.57 -17.70 8.71
C GLU A 204 1.75 -18.67 8.83
N GLY A 205 2.77 -18.28 9.61
CA GLY A 205 4.00 -19.06 9.75
C GLY A 205 5.00 -18.92 8.59
N THR A 206 4.70 -18.11 7.55
CA THR A 206 5.69 -17.77 6.52
C THR A 206 6.87 -17.03 7.13
N VAL A 207 8.09 -17.51 6.84
CA VAL A 207 9.33 -16.84 7.30
C VAL A 207 9.63 -15.67 6.37
N LEU A 208 9.54 -14.46 6.92
CA LEU A 208 9.93 -13.22 6.25
C LEU A 208 11.22 -12.67 6.85
N SER A 209 11.82 -11.67 6.21
CA SER A 209 12.97 -10.98 6.77
C SER A 209 12.59 -10.29 8.08
N SER A 210 13.54 -10.22 9.03
CA SER A 210 13.33 -9.54 10.32
C SER A 210 12.95 -8.07 10.14
N GLU A 211 13.46 -7.40 9.10
CA GLU A 211 13.11 -6.01 8.78
C GLU A 211 11.62 -5.79 8.52
N VAL A 212 10.93 -6.78 7.96
CA VAL A 212 9.49 -6.71 7.68
C VAL A 212 8.69 -7.14 8.91
N VAL A 213 9.04 -8.28 9.52
CA VAL A 213 8.28 -8.85 10.66
C VAL A 213 8.37 -7.98 11.90
N ASP A 214 9.54 -7.39 12.17
CA ASP A 214 9.79 -6.68 13.42
C ASP A 214 9.20 -5.26 13.41
N PHE A 215 8.97 -4.68 12.23
CA PHE A 215 8.61 -3.25 12.09
C PHE A 215 7.26 -2.99 11.41
N GLU A 216 6.82 -3.85 10.49
CA GLU A 216 5.52 -3.67 9.82
C GLU A 216 4.39 -4.38 10.58
N PRO A 217 3.17 -3.79 10.61
CA PRO A 217 2.07 -4.36 11.37
C PRO A 217 1.72 -5.75 10.84
N ARG A 218 1.79 -6.76 11.71
CA ARG A 218 1.50 -8.15 11.38
C ARG A 218 0.11 -8.32 10.73
N SER A 219 -0.88 -7.54 11.16
CA SER A 219 -2.25 -7.54 10.60
C SER A 219 -2.34 -7.03 9.16
N ALA A 220 -1.35 -6.29 8.66
CA ALA A 220 -1.28 -5.84 7.27
C ALA A 220 -0.48 -6.79 6.38
N LEU A 221 0.14 -7.84 6.96
CA LEU A 221 0.94 -8.82 6.25
C LEU A 221 0.23 -10.17 6.16
N PHE A 222 -0.19 -10.70 7.31
CA PHE A 222 -0.65 -12.09 7.44
C PHE A 222 -2.17 -12.22 7.42
N SER A 223 -2.66 -13.32 6.82
CA SER A 223 -4.09 -13.51 6.55
C SER A 223 -4.50 -14.99 6.59
N GLY A 224 -4.43 -15.59 7.78
CA GLY A 224 -4.85 -16.98 7.97
C GLY A 224 -3.88 -18.03 7.44
N GLU A 225 -4.30 -19.30 7.50
CA GLU A 225 -3.43 -20.44 7.19
C GLU A 225 -2.89 -20.44 5.75
N ASP A 226 -3.72 -20.07 4.77
CA ASP A 226 -3.35 -20.02 3.34
C ASP A 226 -3.16 -18.59 2.81
N GLY A 227 -3.17 -17.60 3.71
CA GLY A 227 -3.04 -16.18 3.35
C GLY A 227 -4.29 -15.60 2.68
N SER A 228 -5.41 -16.31 2.58
CA SER A 228 -6.57 -15.85 1.79
C SER A 228 -7.79 -15.42 2.61
N GLU A 229 -7.72 -15.39 3.94
CA GLU A 229 -8.91 -15.13 4.78
C GLU A 229 -9.53 -13.75 4.52
N VAL A 230 -8.72 -12.69 4.54
CA VAL A 230 -9.19 -11.31 4.27
C VAL A 230 -9.62 -11.17 2.81
N LEU A 231 -8.89 -11.79 1.88
CA LEU A 231 -9.23 -11.81 0.46
C LEU A 231 -10.63 -12.40 0.21
N ARG A 232 -10.91 -13.58 0.78
CA ARG A 232 -12.22 -14.25 0.68
C ARG A 232 -13.33 -13.40 1.29
N LYS A 233 -13.04 -12.73 2.40
CA LYS A 233 -14.00 -11.87 3.09
C LYS A 233 -14.37 -10.64 2.27
N ILE A 234 -13.39 -9.97 1.65
CA ILE A 234 -13.64 -8.84 0.74
C ILE A 234 -14.49 -9.30 -0.43
N LEU A 235 -14.12 -10.42 -1.07
CA LEU A 235 -14.86 -10.98 -2.20
C LEU A 235 -16.32 -11.31 -1.83
N GLN A 236 -16.54 -11.98 -0.70
CA GLN A 236 -17.88 -12.32 -0.23
C GLN A 236 -18.72 -11.07 0.01
N GLN A 237 -18.20 -10.11 0.78
CA GLN A 237 -18.93 -8.88 1.10
C GLN A 237 -19.22 -8.04 -0.14
N ALA A 238 -18.27 -7.99 -1.08
CA ALA A 238 -18.44 -7.30 -2.35
C ALA A 238 -19.50 -7.97 -3.24
N GLU A 239 -19.49 -9.30 -3.35
CA GLU A 239 -20.46 -10.06 -4.15
C GLU A 239 -21.90 -9.95 -3.60
N GLU A 240 -22.04 -9.96 -2.26
CA GLU A 240 -23.31 -9.81 -1.55
C GLU A 240 -23.84 -8.37 -1.60
N HIS A 241 -22.99 -7.35 -1.75
CA HIS A 241 -23.41 -5.96 -1.75
C HIS A 241 -24.07 -5.56 -3.08
N PRO A 242 -25.34 -5.11 -3.09
CA PRO A 242 -26.11 -4.89 -4.33
C PRO A 242 -25.53 -3.79 -5.23
N CYS A 243 -24.83 -2.81 -4.64
CA CYS A 243 -24.21 -1.70 -5.37
C CYS A 243 -22.72 -1.91 -5.67
N CYS A 244 -22.10 -3.01 -5.26
CA CYS A 244 -20.71 -3.26 -5.64
C CYS A 244 -20.66 -3.69 -7.11
N VAL A 245 -20.03 -2.88 -7.96
CA VAL A 245 -19.87 -3.14 -9.39
C VAL A 245 -18.88 -4.28 -9.61
N GLY A 246 -17.78 -4.27 -8.85
CA GLY A 246 -16.69 -5.21 -8.97
C GLY A 246 -15.59 -4.93 -7.96
N VAL A 247 -14.54 -5.74 -8.02
CA VAL A 247 -13.33 -5.62 -7.21
C VAL A 247 -12.10 -5.62 -8.10
N VAL A 248 -11.08 -4.87 -7.67
CA VAL A 248 -9.71 -4.88 -8.19
C VAL A 248 -8.79 -5.15 -7.02
N LEU A 249 -8.19 -6.34 -6.97
CA LEU A 249 -7.50 -6.86 -5.79
C LEU A 249 -6.06 -7.23 -6.11
N GLU A 250 -5.13 -6.85 -5.24
CA GLU A 250 -3.78 -7.43 -5.18
C GLU A 250 -3.79 -8.68 -4.30
N CYS A 251 -3.09 -9.74 -4.71
CA CYS A 251 -2.91 -10.96 -3.92
C CYS A 251 -1.66 -11.73 -4.38
N GLY A 252 -1.28 -12.78 -3.66
CA GLY A 252 -0.28 -13.72 -4.17
C GLY A 252 -0.80 -14.50 -5.37
N GLU A 253 0.07 -14.80 -6.36
CA GLU A 253 -0.32 -15.50 -7.59
C GLU A 253 -1.10 -16.81 -7.35
N LYS A 254 -0.72 -17.56 -6.31
CA LYS A 254 -1.37 -18.83 -5.94
C LYS A 254 -2.81 -18.65 -5.43
N GLN A 255 -3.16 -17.45 -4.99
CA GLN A 255 -4.48 -17.11 -4.44
C GLN A 255 -5.39 -16.50 -5.50
N ALA A 256 -4.85 -16.01 -6.62
CA ALA A 256 -5.63 -15.32 -7.65
C ALA A 256 -6.81 -16.17 -8.16
N ALA A 257 -6.61 -17.48 -8.32
CA ALA A 257 -7.66 -18.41 -8.75
C ALA A 257 -8.83 -18.51 -7.76
N LEU A 258 -8.60 -18.25 -6.46
CA LEU A 258 -9.65 -18.27 -5.42
C LEU A 258 -10.67 -17.14 -5.59
N CYS A 259 -10.31 -16.10 -6.36
CA CYS A 259 -11.18 -14.95 -6.57
C CYS A 259 -12.35 -15.27 -7.51
N PHE A 260 -12.24 -16.35 -8.29
CA PHE A 260 -13.26 -16.79 -9.23
C PHE A 260 -14.00 -18.01 -8.66
N PRO A 261 -15.30 -18.17 -8.97
CA PRO A 261 -16.01 -19.38 -8.60
C PRO A 261 -15.29 -20.59 -9.19
N SER A 262 -15.07 -21.63 -8.38
CA SER A 262 -14.64 -22.93 -8.87
C SER A 262 -15.62 -23.37 -9.96
N ALA A 263 -15.13 -23.73 -11.15
CA ALA A 263 -15.96 -24.31 -12.18
C ALA A 263 -16.76 -25.45 -11.52
N GLN A 264 -18.08 -25.30 -11.43
CA GLN A 264 -18.92 -26.40 -11.00
C GLN A 264 -18.62 -27.54 -11.96
N THR A 265 -17.97 -28.60 -11.48
CA THR A 265 -18.04 -29.89 -12.15
C THR A 265 -19.52 -30.23 -12.19
N SER A 266 -20.17 -29.91 -13.31
CA SER A 266 -21.48 -30.43 -13.65
C SER A 266 -21.32 -31.93 -13.80
N THR A 267 -21.45 -32.66 -12.70
CA THR A 267 -21.85 -34.06 -12.73
C THR A 267 -23.26 -34.08 -13.27
N LEU A 268 -23.37 -34.41 -14.56
CA LEU A 268 -24.56 -34.98 -15.17
C LEU A 268 -24.95 -36.29 -14.47
#